data_AF-K1TAK0-F1
#
_entry.id   AF-K1TAK0-F1
#
_cell.length_a   1.000
_cell.length_b   1.000
_cell.length_c   1.000
_cell.angle_alpha   90.00
_cell.angle_beta   90.00
_cell.angle_gamma   90.00
#
_symmetry.space_group_name_H-M   'P 1'
#
loop_
_entity.id
_entity.type
_entity.pdbx_description
1 polymer ?
#
loop_
_entity_poly.entity_id
_entity_poly.type
_entity_poly.pdbx_seq_one_letter_code
_entity_poly.pdbx_strand_id
1 'polypeptide(L)'
;MNRLLTLLFALGLLAGPTFGQTADNPSDPAPAEYTFRFVAGDDMFYIPWSGNGEELDRLLACIAQNKAAITEGSVPVLVDGYCTSQPSEVENLALAKTRSNRVKTEMILRGGLTEACFRTQNHADKGNFVTVRLVIPATPSEAELEAQRRAAEQAEAERLEAAKRAEEERLAAEETRRAVAETETVPPVLEEARDEEPEEAESCAMGLSLRANLLRWATLTPDLGLEWRINKSWGIAVNGSWTSWSWSDKDRRYALWEVAPEVRYYMGEKKAWYLGAMFKAGQFNYKLSETGKQGDLMGGGITAGYQLRLNKAL
;
A
#
# COMPACT_ATOMS: atom_id res chain seq x y z
N MET A 1 91.04 -15.89 26.29
CA MET A 1 90.99 -16.47 27.66
C MET A 1 89.52 -16.57 28.04
N ASN A 2 88.86 -17.71 27.82
CA ASN A 2 88.51 -18.72 28.85
C ASN A 2 87.91 -18.02 30.10
N ARG A 3 86.69 -18.29 30.56
CA ARG A 3 86.02 -19.58 30.86
C ARG A 3 84.51 -19.31 30.93
N LEU A 4 83.60 -20.06 30.30
CA LEU A 4 83.22 -21.46 30.55
C LEU A 4 82.62 -21.69 31.95
N LEU A 5 81.34 -22.10 31.96
CA LEU A 5 80.58 -22.77 33.02
C LEU A 5 80.26 -21.90 34.26
N THR A 6 79.07 -21.90 34.87
CA THR A 6 78.33 -23.09 35.34
C THR A 6 76.93 -22.64 35.86
N LEU A 7 75.87 -23.30 35.36
CA LEU A 7 74.67 -23.85 36.05
C LEU A 7 73.94 -23.06 37.18
N LEU A 8 72.63 -23.18 37.44
CA LEU A 8 71.38 -23.77 36.88
C LEU A 8 70.37 -23.65 38.06
N PHE A 9 69.07 -23.84 37.80
CA PHE A 9 67.91 -23.88 38.74
C PHE A 9 67.36 -22.52 39.20
N ALA A 10 66.06 -22.24 39.18
CA ALA A 10 64.80 -22.91 38.83
C ALA A 10 63.81 -21.74 38.51
N LEU A 11 62.58 -21.82 38.00
CA LEU A 11 61.47 -22.76 38.11
C LEU A 11 60.39 -22.15 37.18
N GLY A 12 59.65 -22.96 36.42
CA GLY A 12 58.71 -22.45 35.41
C GLY A 12 57.48 -21.72 35.94
N LEU A 13 56.83 -20.93 35.08
CA LEU A 13 55.38 -20.70 35.02
C LEU A 13 54.98 -20.10 33.66
N LEU A 14 54.03 -20.81 33.03
CA LEU A 14 52.99 -20.43 32.08
C LEU A 14 53.29 -19.72 30.74
N ALA A 15 52.93 -20.46 29.70
CA ALA A 15 52.42 -19.96 28.43
C ALA A 15 51.19 -19.06 28.62
N GLY A 16 51.18 -17.91 27.93
CA GLY A 16 49.96 -17.24 27.51
C GLY A 16 49.95 -17.21 25.98
N PRO A 17 48.93 -17.77 25.29
CA PRO A 17 48.74 -17.48 23.88
C PRO A 17 48.22 -16.05 23.74
N THR A 18 48.97 -15.23 23.00
CA THR A 18 48.52 -14.00 22.37
C THR A 18 47.29 -14.30 21.52
N PHE A 19 46.10 -13.99 22.05
CA PHE A 19 44.88 -13.94 21.27
C PHE A 19 44.92 -12.71 20.38
N GLY A 20 44.75 -12.94 19.08
CA GLY A 20 44.90 -11.94 18.02
C GLY A 20 43.94 -10.76 18.19
N GLN A 21 44.49 -9.57 17.99
CA GLN A 21 43.72 -8.41 17.61
C GLN A 21 43.21 -8.63 16.18
N THR A 22 41.95 -9.03 16.04
CA THR A 22 41.20 -8.79 14.81
C THR A 22 41.01 -7.29 14.67
N ALA A 23 41.56 -6.73 13.60
CA ALA A 23 41.28 -5.38 13.17
C ALA A 23 39.77 -5.27 12.87
N ASP A 24 39.08 -4.42 13.62
CA ASP A 24 37.72 -3.99 13.30
C ASP A 24 37.74 -3.23 11.97
N ASN A 25 37.22 -3.85 10.92
CA ASN A 25 36.76 -3.15 9.72
C ASN A 25 35.51 -2.35 10.12
N PRO A 26 35.49 -1.00 10.03
CA PRO A 26 34.36 -0.19 10.49
C PRO A 26 33.24 -0.09 9.43
N SER A 27 32.94 -1.17 8.70
CA SER A 27 32.07 -1.09 7.52
C SER A 27 30.96 -2.15 7.43
N ASP A 28 30.71 -2.90 8.50
CA ASP A 28 29.46 -3.64 8.66
C ASP A 28 28.59 -2.92 9.70
N PRO A 29 27.34 -2.52 9.38
CA PRO A 29 26.43 -2.01 10.40
C PRO A 29 26.07 -3.14 11.35
N ALA A 30 26.76 -3.22 12.48
CA ALA A 30 26.42 -4.14 13.55
C ALA A 30 24.93 -3.94 13.91
N PRO A 31 24.14 -5.02 14.06
CA PRO A 31 22.74 -4.88 14.46
C PRO A 31 22.68 -4.12 15.77
N ALA A 32 22.01 -2.97 15.77
CA ALA A 32 21.88 -2.12 16.94
C ALA A 32 20.91 -2.80 17.92
N GLU A 33 21.46 -3.67 18.78
CA GLU A 33 20.78 -4.34 19.87
C GLU A 33 21.00 -3.55 21.17
N TYR A 34 19.90 -3.29 21.88
CA TYR A 34 19.84 -2.52 23.11
C TYR A 34 19.22 -3.40 24.19
N THR A 35 19.83 -3.47 25.37
CA THR A 35 19.36 -4.37 26.44
C THR A 35 19.02 -3.58 27.69
N PHE A 36 17.78 -3.72 28.15
CA PHE A 36 17.25 -3.08 29.35
C PHE A 36 17.02 -4.11 30.45
N ARG A 37 17.62 -3.93 31.62
CA ARG A 37 17.53 -4.89 32.72
C ARG A 37 16.40 -4.50 33.67
N PHE A 38 15.75 -5.51 34.26
CA PHE A 38 14.69 -5.34 35.26
C PHE A 38 15.04 -6.02 36.58
N VAL A 39 14.54 -5.46 37.68
CA VAL A 39 14.64 -6.08 39.01
C VAL A 39 13.76 -7.33 39.05
N ALA A 40 14.25 -8.39 39.70
CA ALA A 40 13.50 -9.65 39.79
C ALA A 40 12.15 -9.43 40.52
N GLY A 41 11.07 -9.97 39.96
CA GLY A 41 9.71 -9.86 40.50
C GLY A 41 9.03 -8.50 40.31
N ASP A 42 9.74 -7.47 39.83
CA ASP A 42 9.21 -6.11 39.63
C ASP A 42 8.91 -5.83 38.15
N ASP A 43 7.88 -5.04 37.87
CA ASP A 43 7.49 -4.60 36.53
C ASP A 43 7.97 -3.18 36.20
N MET A 44 8.48 -2.44 37.20
CA MET A 44 8.89 -1.06 37.04
C MET A 44 10.20 -0.91 36.25
N PHE A 45 10.16 -0.03 35.25
CA PHE A 45 11.35 0.32 34.46
C PHE A 45 12.12 1.46 35.11
N TYR A 46 13.25 1.14 35.72
CA TYR A 46 14.13 2.11 36.35
C TYR A 46 15.21 2.58 35.38
N ILE A 47 15.10 3.82 34.92
CA ILE A 47 16.08 4.46 34.02
C ILE A 47 17.47 4.56 34.65
N PRO A 48 17.65 4.97 35.93
CA PRO A 48 18.99 5.10 36.51
C PRO A 48 19.64 3.75 36.87
N TRP A 49 18.92 2.64 36.76
CA TRP A 49 19.36 1.35 37.26
C TRP A 49 20.09 0.54 36.19
N SER A 50 21.22 -0.07 36.57
CA SER A 50 22.01 -0.98 35.74
C SER A 50 22.43 -0.46 34.35
N GLY A 51 22.59 0.85 34.18
CA GLY A 51 23.00 1.45 32.89
C GLY A 51 21.86 1.65 31.89
N ASN A 52 20.61 1.41 32.29
CA ASN A 52 19.43 1.55 31.42
C ASN A 52 19.28 2.96 30.81
N GLY A 53 19.72 4.01 31.51
CA GLY A 53 19.61 5.39 31.05
C GLY A 53 20.50 5.69 29.86
N GLU A 54 21.78 5.32 29.93
CA GLU A 54 22.73 5.50 28.83
C GLU A 54 22.31 4.67 27.60
N GLU A 55 21.81 3.45 27.82
CA GLU A 55 21.27 2.60 26.76
C GLU A 55 19.98 3.17 26.14
N LEU A 56 19.11 3.79 26.95
CA LEU A 56 17.90 4.44 26.47
C LEU A 56 18.25 5.66 25.62
N ASP A 57 19.22 6.46 26.04
CA ASP A 57 19.68 7.62 25.27
C ASP A 57 20.32 7.19 23.93
N ARG A 58 21.11 6.10 23.94
CA ARG A 58 21.69 5.49 22.72
C ARG A 58 20.59 5.02 21.77
N LEU A 59 19.57 4.35 22.30
CA LEU A 59 18.40 3.89 21.53
C LEU A 59 17.60 5.05 20.94
N LEU A 60 17.31 6.08 21.74
CA LEU A 60 16.57 7.26 21.29
C LEU A 60 17.33 8.03 20.21
N ALA A 61 18.65 8.13 20.31
CA ALA A 61 19.48 8.72 19.25
C ALA A 61 19.39 7.92 17.94
N CYS A 62 19.42 6.59 18.01
CA CYS A 62 19.26 5.72 16.84
C CYS A 62 17.86 5.83 16.21
N ILE A 63 16.81 5.87 17.04
CA ILE A 63 15.43 6.09 16.58
C ILE A 63 15.30 7.46 15.91
N ALA A 64 15.90 8.51 16.48
CA ALA A 64 15.87 9.85 15.90
C ALA A 64 16.52 9.90 14.51
N GLN A 65 17.64 9.21 14.33
CA GLN A 65 18.34 9.12 13.04
C GLN A 65 17.52 8.37 11.97
N ASN A 66 16.75 7.36 12.37
CA ASN A 66 16.01 6.48 11.46
C ASN A 66 14.50 6.74 11.47
N LYS A 67 14.05 7.86 12.04
CA LYS A 67 12.63 8.11 12.36
C LYS A 67 11.71 7.94 11.15
N ALA A 68 12.08 8.52 10.00
CA ALA A 68 11.29 8.45 8.78
C ALA A 68 11.08 6.99 8.33
N ALA A 69 12.17 6.21 8.25
CA ALA A 69 12.13 4.81 7.83
C ALA A 69 11.36 3.91 8.82
N ILE A 70 11.38 4.24 10.13
CA ILE A 70 10.59 3.55 11.15
C ILE A 70 9.09 3.89 11.00
N THR A 71 8.74 5.15 10.76
CA THR A 71 7.34 5.58 10.59
C THR A 71 6.72 5.09 9.28
N GLU A 72 7.52 4.94 8.23
CA GLU A 72 7.10 4.37 6.94
C GLU A 72 6.94 2.84 7.00
N GLY A 73 7.48 2.20 8.06
CA GLY A 73 7.40 0.75 8.28
C GLY A 73 8.51 -0.06 7.60
N SER A 74 9.49 0.60 6.97
CA SER A 74 10.66 -0.04 6.37
C SER A 74 11.64 -0.59 7.42
N VAL A 75 11.70 0.04 8.61
CA VAL A 75 12.53 -0.39 9.75
C VAL A 75 11.63 -0.75 10.93
N PRO A 76 11.26 -2.02 11.12
CA PRO A 76 10.49 -2.44 12.29
C PRO A 76 11.37 -2.41 13.55
N VAL A 77 10.82 -1.91 14.65
CA VAL A 77 11.46 -1.97 15.97
C VAL A 77 11.03 -3.26 16.65
N LEU A 78 11.96 -4.21 16.76
CA LEU A 78 11.72 -5.50 17.42
C LEU A 78 11.95 -5.34 18.93
N VAL A 79 11.00 -5.77 19.74
CA VAL A 79 11.08 -5.70 21.21
C VAL A 79 10.83 -7.08 21.79
N ASP A 80 11.84 -7.67 22.40
CA ASP A 80 11.75 -9.00 23.00
C ASP A 80 11.86 -8.90 24.52
N GLY A 81 10.83 -9.32 25.24
CA GLY A 81 10.80 -9.32 26.70
C GLY A 81 11.11 -10.69 27.29
N TYR A 82 11.97 -10.74 28.31
CA TYR A 82 12.38 -11.96 29.01
C TYR A 82 12.06 -11.85 30.51
N CYS A 83 11.46 -12.89 31.08
CA CYS A 83 11.23 -12.99 32.52
C CYS A 83 11.35 -14.43 33.02
N THR A 84 12.08 -14.63 34.11
CA THR A 84 12.21 -15.94 34.81
C THR A 84 11.99 -15.82 36.32
N SER A 85 11.42 -14.70 36.79
CA SER A 85 11.29 -14.40 38.22
C SER A 85 10.03 -14.96 38.88
N GLN A 86 9.05 -15.40 38.10
CA GLN A 86 7.76 -15.85 38.60
C GLN A 86 7.70 -17.39 38.69
N PRO A 87 6.86 -17.93 39.60
CA PRO A 87 6.76 -19.37 39.82
C PRO A 87 6.13 -20.14 38.64
N SER A 88 5.40 -19.46 37.75
CA SER A 88 4.74 -20.06 36.59
C SER A 88 5.21 -19.42 35.27
N GLU A 89 5.27 -20.22 34.20
CA GLU A 89 5.58 -19.75 32.85
C GLU A 89 4.57 -18.69 32.36
N VAL A 90 3.28 -18.89 32.68
CA VAL A 90 2.21 -17.95 32.30
C VAL A 90 2.40 -16.59 32.98
N GLU A 91 2.79 -16.60 34.25
CA GLU A 91 3.06 -15.38 35.01
C GLU A 91 4.34 -14.68 34.53
N ASN A 92 5.35 -15.46 34.15
CA ASN A 92 6.56 -14.94 33.51
C ASN A 92 6.25 -14.25 32.17
N LEU A 93 5.43 -14.87 31.31
CA LEU A 93 5.02 -14.25 30.04
C LEU A 93 4.21 -12.97 30.26
N ALA A 94 3.29 -12.98 31.23
CA ALA A 94 2.50 -11.79 31.58
C ALA A 94 3.39 -10.65 32.09
N LEU A 95 4.36 -10.96 32.95
CA LEU A 95 5.30 -9.96 33.48
C LEU A 95 6.28 -9.46 32.40
N ALA A 96 6.80 -10.35 31.56
CA ALA A 96 7.62 -9.97 30.40
C ALA A 96 6.87 -9.01 29.47
N LYS A 97 5.58 -9.29 29.19
CA LYS A 97 4.72 -8.40 28.41
C LYS A 97 4.58 -7.02 29.04
N THR A 98 4.34 -6.95 30.35
CA THR A 98 4.26 -5.67 31.07
C THR A 98 5.57 -4.90 30.97
N ARG A 99 6.71 -5.56 31.21
CA ARG A 99 8.04 -4.93 31.09
C ARG A 99 8.33 -4.39 29.69
N SER A 100 8.04 -5.18 28.64
CA SER A 100 8.14 -4.75 27.24
C SER A 100 7.28 -3.51 26.97
N ASN A 101 6.05 -3.47 27.50
CA ASN A 101 5.17 -2.32 27.36
C ASN A 101 5.69 -1.06 28.09
N ARG A 102 6.37 -1.22 29.24
CA ARG A 102 7.01 -0.09 29.94
C ARG A 102 8.13 0.51 29.09
N VAL A 103 9.00 -0.32 28.51
CA VAL A 103 10.07 0.15 27.61
C VAL A 103 9.48 0.79 26.34
N LYS A 104 8.44 0.19 25.75
CA LYS A 104 7.72 0.78 24.60
C LYS A 104 7.12 2.15 24.91
N THR A 105 6.56 2.32 26.10
CA THR A 105 6.01 3.61 26.52
C THR A 105 7.07 4.71 26.48
N GLU A 106 8.31 4.44 26.93
CA GLU A 106 9.40 5.42 26.85
C GLU A 106 9.76 5.76 25.38
N MET A 107 9.78 4.76 24.49
CA MET A 107 10.03 4.98 23.06
C MET A 107 8.90 5.76 22.36
N ILE A 108 7.65 5.57 22.79
CA ILE A 108 6.50 6.31 22.28
C ILE A 108 6.54 7.76 22.78
N LEU A 109 6.70 7.96 24.09
CA LEU A 109 6.65 9.29 24.71
C LEU A 109 7.87 10.15 24.34
N ARG A 110 9.08 9.59 24.36
CA ARG A 110 10.33 10.34 24.10
C ARG A 110 10.79 10.24 22.65
N GLY A 111 10.63 9.06 22.04
CA GLY A 111 11.02 8.82 20.64
C GLY A 111 9.96 9.28 19.62
N GLY A 112 8.72 9.52 20.05
CA GLY A 112 7.62 9.92 19.18
C GLY A 112 7.21 8.83 18.19
N LEU A 113 7.39 7.56 18.57
CA LEU A 113 6.94 6.40 17.80
C LEU A 113 5.48 6.08 18.11
N THR A 114 4.86 5.26 17.25
CA THR A 114 3.49 4.77 17.45
C THR A 114 3.50 3.25 17.65
N GLU A 115 2.43 2.69 18.22
CA GLU A 115 2.35 1.24 18.48
C GLU A 115 2.55 0.39 17.21
N ALA A 116 2.19 0.94 16.04
CA ALA A 116 2.35 0.27 14.75
C ALA A 116 3.80 0.01 14.35
N CYS A 117 4.77 0.75 14.92
CA CYS A 117 6.19 0.60 14.62
C CYS A 117 6.86 -0.59 15.32
N PHE A 118 6.18 -1.20 16.31
CA PHE A 118 6.77 -2.23 17.16
C PHE A 118 6.28 -3.63 16.78
N ARG A 119 7.22 -4.59 16.79
CA ARG A 119 6.90 -6.02 16.81
C ARG A 119 7.40 -6.59 18.13
N THR A 120 6.49 -7.06 18.97
CA THR A 120 6.83 -7.52 20.32
C THR A 120 6.73 -9.04 20.43
N GLN A 121 7.75 -9.69 20.96
CA GLN A 121 7.69 -11.08 21.43
C GLN A 121 8.04 -11.12 22.92
N ASN A 122 7.47 -12.07 23.66
CA ASN A 122 7.76 -12.23 25.08
C ASN A 122 8.06 -13.69 25.35
N HIS A 123 9.03 -13.92 26.22
CA HIS A 123 9.56 -15.23 26.54
C HIS A 123 9.70 -15.38 28.06
N ALA A 124 9.53 -16.62 28.53
CA ALA A 124 9.64 -16.99 29.93
C ALA A 124 11.01 -17.60 30.28
N ASP A 125 12.03 -17.35 29.46
CA ASP A 125 13.37 -17.93 29.58
C ASP A 125 14.47 -16.85 29.65
N LYS A 126 15.73 -17.28 29.83
CA LYS A 126 16.97 -16.48 29.71
C LYS A 126 17.23 -15.35 30.71
N GLY A 127 16.24 -14.89 31.48
CA GLY A 127 16.47 -13.97 32.61
C GLY A 127 15.41 -12.87 32.74
N ASN A 128 15.81 -11.70 33.26
CA ASN A 128 14.94 -10.55 33.51
C ASN A 128 15.42 -9.28 32.78
N PHE A 129 15.15 -9.20 31.49
CA PHE A 129 15.55 -8.07 30.66
C PHE A 129 14.65 -7.94 29.43
N VAL A 130 14.71 -6.80 28.76
CA VAL A 130 14.04 -6.53 27.50
C VAL A 130 15.10 -6.13 26.48
N THR A 131 15.13 -6.76 25.32
CA THR A 131 16.00 -6.37 24.21
C THR A 131 15.21 -5.61 23.16
N VAL A 132 15.80 -4.55 22.61
CA VAL A 132 15.27 -3.79 21.49
C VAL A 132 16.25 -3.87 20.34
N ARG A 133 15.78 -4.24 19.15
CA ARG A 133 16.61 -4.35 17.94
C ARG A 133 15.99 -3.57 16.80
N LEU A 134 16.80 -2.74 16.15
CA LEU A 134 16.42 -2.05 14.90
C LEU A 134 17.09 -2.76 13.72
N VAL A 135 16.28 -3.25 12.78
CA VAL A 135 16.78 -3.82 11.52
C VAL A 135 16.91 -2.68 10.53
N ILE A 136 18.01 -1.94 10.60
CA ILE A 136 18.32 -0.85 9.68
C ILE A 136 18.75 -1.50 8.36
N PRO A 137 17.98 -1.41 7.26
CA PRO A 137 18.45 -1.88 5.97
C PRO A 137 19.67 -1.04 5.62
N ALA A 138 20.76 -1.71 5.22
CA ALA A 138 21.92 -1.04 4.68
C ALA A 138 21.44 -0.09 3.56
N THR A 139 21.89 1.16 3.60
CA THR A 139 21.57 2.12 2.54
C THR A 139 22.05 1.49 1.23
N PRO A 140 21.17 1.29 0.23
CA PRO A 140 21.57 0.66 -1.02
C PRO A 140 22.69 1.49 -1.64
N SER A 141 23.74 0.82 -2.08
CA SER A 141 24.90 1.46 -2.70
C SER A 141 24.49 2.21 -3.96
N GLU A 142 25.23 3.25 -4.33
CA GLU A 142 24.96 4.02 -5.56
C GLU A 142 24.89 3.11 -6.81
N ALA A 143 25.69 2.04 -6.83
CA ALA A 143 25.68 1.03 -7.88
C ALA A 143 24.35 0.25 -7.97
N GLU A 144 23.75 -0.10 -6.82
CA GLU A 144 22.45 -0.79 -6.77
C GLU A 144 21.31 0.16 -7.18
N LEU A 145 21.40 1.43 -6.79
CA LEU A 145 20.42 2.45 -7.19
C LEU A 145 20.48 2.70 -8.71
N GLU A 146 21.69 2.77 -9.29
CA GLU A 146 21.87 2.87 -10.73
C GLU A 146 21.35 1.63 -11.47
N ALA A 147 21.61 0.43 -10.94
CA ALA A 147 21.09 -0.80 -11.53
C ALA A 147 19.56 -0.83 -11.53
N GLN A 148 18.91 -0.38 -10.45
CA GLN A 148 17.45 -0.27 -10.39
C GLN A 148 16.90 0.76 -11.38
N ARG A 149 17.55 1.92 -11.54
CA ARG A 149 17.16 2.92 -12.55
C ARG A 149 17.24 2.35 -13.97
N ARG A 150 18.36 1.69 -14.30
CA ARG A 150 18.54 1.05 -15.61
C ARG A 150 17.50 -0.05 -15.85
N ALA A 151 17.19 -0.86 -14.84
CA ALA A 151 16.15 -1.89 -14.94
C ALA A 151 14.75 -1.28 -15.16
N ALA A 152 14.43 -0.17 -14.48
CA ALA A 152 13.17 0.53 -14.69
C ALA A 152 13.06 1.14 -16.10
N GLU A 153 14.13 1.76 -16.59
CA GLU A 153 14.21 2.29 -17.96
C GLU A 153 14.06 1.18 -19.01
N GLN A 154 14.70 0.03 -18.79
CA GLN A 154 14.56 -1.14 -19.67
C GLN A 154 13.13 -1.68 -19.67
N ALA A 155 12.50 -1.82 -18.51
CA ALA A 155 11.11 -2.27 -18.42
C ALA A 155 10.13 -1.29 -19.10
N GLU A 156 10.38 0.02 -19.00
CA GLU A 156 9.59 1.03 -19.70
C GLU A 156 9.78 0.93 -21.23
N ALA A 157 11.03 0.77 -21.69
CA ALA A 157 11.33 0.58 -23.10
C ALA A 157 10.66 -0.68 -23.67
N GLU A 158 10.73 -1.81 -22.97
CA GLU A 158 10.06 -3.05 -23.36
C GLU A 158 8.54 -2.89 -23.44
N ARG A 159 7.93 -2.16 -22.49
CA ARG A 159 6.50 -1.85 -22.52
C ARG A 159 6.12 -0.98 -23.72
N LEU A 160 6.94 0.02 -24.05
CA LEU A 160 6.75 0.87 -25.23
C LEU A 160 6.87 0.06 -26.53
N GLU A 161 7.85 -0.83 -26.63
CA GLU A 161 8.01 -1.71 -27.80
C GLU A 161 6.86 -2.71 -27.93
N ALA A 162 6.39 -3.29 -26.83
CA ALA A 162 5.23 -4.16 -26.83
C ALA A 162 3.95 -3.41 -27.28
N ALA A 163 3.78 -2.16 -26.82
CA ALA A 163 2.66 -1.32 -27.24
C ALA A 163 2.70 -1.00 -28.75
N LYS A 164 3.89 -0.68 -29.29
CA LYS A 164 4.07 -0.45 -30.73
C LYS A 164 3.77 -1.69 -31.56
N ARG A 165 4.28 -2.86 -31.16
CA ARG A 165 3.99 -4.14 -31.82
C ARG A 165 2.49 -4.46 -31.83
N ALA A 166 1.82 -4.25 -30.69
CA ALA A 166 0.37 -4.44 -30.60
C ALA A 166 -0.41 -3.47 -31.51
N GLU A 167 0.08 -2.24 -31.69
CA GLU A 167 -0.52 -1.27 -32.61
C GLU A 167 -0.32 -1.67 -34.08
N GLU A 168 0.89 -2.10 -34.46
CA GLU A 168 1.20 -2.59 -35.80
C GLU A 168 0.36 -3.83 -36.17
N GLU A 169 0.20 -4.79 -35.25
CA GLU A 169 -0.67 -5.96 -35.44
C GLU A 169 -2.14 -5.56 -35.63
N ARG A 170 -2.62 -4.56 -34.87
CA ARG A 170 -3.99 -4.03 -35.04
C ARG A 170 -4.19 -3.37 -36.39
N LEU A 171 -3.20 -2.61 -36.87
CA LEU A 171 -3.25 -1.96 -38.18
C LEU A 171 -3.22 -3.00 -39.31
N ALA A 172 -2.36 -4.03 -39.22
CA ALA A 172 -2.30 -5.11 -40.19
C ALA A 172 -3.61 -5.93 -40.24
N ALA A 173 -4.22 -6.19 -39.08
CA ALA A 173 -5.53 -6.87 -38.98
C ALA A 173 -6.69 -6.02 -39.51
N GLU A 174 -6.58 -4.69 -39.46
CA GLU A 174 -7.54 -3.77 -40.06
C GLU A 174 -7.37 -3.71 -41.59
N GLU A 175 -6.13 -3.67 -42.08
CA GLU A 175 -5.81 -3.65 -43.51
C GLU A 175 -6.22 -4.95 -44.21
N THR A 176 -5.96 -6.11 -43.60
CA THR A 176 -6.46 -7.40 -44.11
C THR A 176 -7.99 -7.45 -44.13
N ARG A 177 -8.67 -6.93 -43.10
CA ARG A 177 -10.15 -6.83 -43.11
C ARG A 177 -10.67 -5.91 -44.22
N ARG A 178 -10.00 -4.79 -44.49
CA ARG A 178 -10.33 -3.89 -45.61
C ARG A 178 -10.11 -4.54 -46.97
N ALA A 179 -8.98 -5.23 -47.17
CA ALA A 179 -8.68 -5.92 -48.43
C ALA A 179 -9.71 -7.02 -48.74
N VAL A 180 -10.13 -7.79 -47.72
CA VAL A 180 -11.19 -8.80 -47.86
C VAL A 180 -12.52 -8.15 -48.25
N ALA A 181 -12.88 -7.03 -47.61
CA ALA A 181 -14.10 -6.28 -47.93
C ALA A 181 -14.08 -5.65 -49.33
N GLU A 182 -12.91 -5.28 -49.85
CA GLU A 182 -12.75 -4.68 -51.17
C GLU A 182 -12.83 -5.73 -52.30
N THR A 183 -12.35 -6.96 -52.07
CA THR A 183 -12.52 -8.10 -52.99
C THR A 183 -13.96 -8.61 -53.13
N GLU A 184 -14.88 -8.21 -52.23
CA GLU A 184 -16.32 -8.53 -52.33
C GLU A 184 -17.14 -7.44 -53.07
N THR A 185 -16.50 -6.59 -53.88
CA THR A 185 -17.22 -5.61 -54.71
C THR A 185 -17.46 -6.11 -56.14
N VAL A 186 -18.67 -6.62 -56.41
CA VAL A 186 -19.21 -6.83 -57.77
C VAL A 186 -20.41 -5.88 -57.97
N PRO A 187 -20.44 -5.06 -59.04
CA PRO A 187 -21.66 -4.39 -59.48
C PRO A 187 -22.03 -4.77 -60.94
N PRO A 188 -23.21 -4.38 -61.45
CA PRO A 188 -24.56 -4.67 -60.95
C PRO A 188 -25.43 -5.33 -62.06
N VAL A 189 -26.52 -6.01 -61.70
CA VAL A 189 -27.59 -6.32 -62.67
C VAL A 189 -28.90 -5.72 -62.15
N LEU A 190 -29.44 -4.84 -62.98
CA LEU A 190 -30.78 -4.26 -62.90
C LEU A 190 -31.83 -5.37 -63.04
N GLU A 191 -32.65 -5.58 -62.02
CA GLU A 191 -34.06 -5.93 -62.21
C GLU A 191 -34.90 -5.21 -61.14
N GLU A 192 -35.86 -4.42 -61.62
CA GLU A 192 -36.97 -3.90 -60.84
C GLU A 192 -37.85 -5.08 -60.39
N ALA A 193 -38.05 -5.26 -59.07
CA ALA A 193 -39.30 -5.80 -58.54
C ALA A 193 -39.39 -5.68 -57.01
N ARG A 194 -40.39 -4.92 -56.60
CA ARG A 194 -41.21 -5.05 -55.39
C ARG A 194 -40.65 -4.62 -54.04
N ASP A 195 -41.44 -3.72 -53.46
CA ASP A 195 -41.52 -3.36 -52.06
C ASP A 195 -41.43 -4.58 -51.14
N GLU A 196 -40.36 -4.66 -50.35
CA GLU A 196 -40.32 -5.16 -48.98
C GLU A 196 -38.94 -4.81 -48.40
N GLU A 197 -38.91 -3.84 -47.47
CA GLU A 197 -37.71 -3.42 -46.72
C GLU A 197 -37.10 -4.62 -45.97
N PRO A 198 -35.82 -4.98 -46.19
CA PRO A 198 -35.08 -5.80 -45.26
C PRO A 198 -34.13 -4.93 -44.45
N GLU A 199 -34.33 -5.05 -43.15
CA GLU A 199 -33.59 -4.50 -42.02
C GLU A 199 -32.14 -4.08 -42.27
N GLU A 200 -31.85 -2.84 -41.87
CA GLU A 200 -30.50 -2.34 -41.65
C GLU A 200 -29.68 -3.38 -40.87
N ALA A 201 -28.68 -3.95 -41.52
CA ALA A 201 -27.63 -4.72 -40.86
C ALA A 201 -26.98 -3.81 -39.80
N GLU A 202 -27.45 -3.94 -38.57
CA GLU A 202 -26.96 -3.24 -37.41
C GLU A 202 -25.52 -3.65 -37.15
N SER A 203 -24.58 -2.95 -37.78
CA SER A 203 -23.22 -2.86 -37.27
C SER A 203 -23.33 -2.54 -35.78
N CYS A 204 -22.76 -3.41 -34.94
CA CYS A 204 -22.74 -3.25 -33.50
C CYS A 204 -21.99 -1.95 -33.16
N ALA A 205 -22.71 -0.84 -33.11
CA ALA A 205 -22.22 0.43 -32.64
C ALA A 205 -21.97 0.30 -31.14
N MET A 206 -20.79 -0.22 -30.77
CA MET A 206 -20.27 -0.24 -29.42
C MET A 206 -20.01 1.20 -28.96
N GLY A 207 -21.08 1.88 -28.57
CA GLY A 207 -21.04 3.27 -28.14
C GLY A 207 -20.56 3.37 -26.70
N LEU A 208 -19.43 4.04 -26.49
CA LEU A 208 -19.05 4.59 -25.20
C LEU A 208 -19.70 5.97 -25.05
N SER A 209 -20.38 6.19 -23.94
CA SER A 209 -21.08 7.45 -23.64
C SER A 209 -20.67 7.98 -22.28
N LEU A 210 -20.52 9.30 -22.20
CA LEU A 210 -20.25 10.00 -20.95
C LEU A 210 -21.57 10.38 -20.29
N ARG A 211 -21.63 10.27 -18.96
CA ARG A 211 -22.80 10.59 -18.16
C ARG A 211 -22.43 11.58 -17.07
N ALA A 212 -23.35 12.47 -16.77
CA ALA A 212 -23.27 13.38 -15.64
C ALA A 212 -24.67 13.60 -15.08
N ASN A 213 -24.79 13.87 -13.78
CA ASN A 213 -26.06 14.21 -13.16
C ASN A 213 -26.03 15.67 -12.71
N LEU A 214 -26.63 16.53 -13.53
CA LEU A 214 -26.72 17.96 -13.27
C LEU A 214 -27.37 18.31 -11.92
N LEU A 215 -28.30 17.48 -11.44
CA LEU A 215 -28.90 17.68 -10.12
C LEU A 215 -27.87 17.45 -9.01
N ARG A 216 -27.03 16.41 -9.12
CA ARG A 216 -25.95 16.17 -8.16
C ARG A 216 -24.88 17.26 -8.20
N TRP A 217 -24.60 17.79 -9.39
CA TRP A 217 -23.71 18.94 -9.55
C TRP A 217 -24.25 20.17 -8.82
N ALA A 218 -25.56 20.44 -8.96
CA ALA A 218 -26.22 21.53 -8.26
C ALA A 218 -26.18 21.37 -6.72
N THR A 219 -26.17 20.14 -6.21
CA THR A 219 -26.03 19.86 -4.77
C THR A 219 -24.57 19.75 -4.30
N LEU A 220 -23.61 20.33 -5.04
CA LEU A 220 -22.18 20.31 -4.73
C LEU A 220 -21.60 18.89 -4.65
N THR A 221 -22.22 17.92 -5.32
CA THR A 221 -21.77 16.54 -5.40
C THR A 221 -21.50 16.16 -6.86
N PRO A 222 -20.53 16.80 -7.54
CA PRO A 222 -20.22 16.47 -8.93
C PRO A 222 -20.02 14.96 -9.11
N ASP A 223 -20.75 14.40 -10.06
CA ASP A 223 -20.65 13.03 -10.49
C ASP A 223 -20.32 12.95 -11.98
N LEU A 224 -19.52 11.96 -12.33
CA LEU A 224 -19.17 11.67 -13.70
C LEU A 224 -19.25 10.16 -13.91
N GLY A 225 -19.85 9.73 -14.99
CA GLY A 225 -19.99 8.34 -15.31
C GLY A 225 -19.63 8.02 -16.75
N LEU A 226 -19.30 6.76 -16.98
CA LEU A 226 -19.11 6.17 -18.29
C LEU A 226 -20.12 5.05 -18.45
N GLU A 227 -20.80 5.03 -19.59
CA GLU A 227 -21.68 3.94 -19.98
C GLU A 227 -21.19 3.35 -21.29
N TRP A 228 -20.97 2.05 -21.27
CA TRP A 228 -20.64 1.25 -22.43
C TRP A 228 -21.84 0.41 -22.83
N ARG A 229 -22.33 0.60 -24.07
CA ARG A 229 -23.36 -0.24 -24.66
C ARG A 229 -22.73 -1.43 -25.39
N ILE A 230 -22.95 -2.62 -24.84
CA ILE A 230 -22.47 -3.88 -25.42
C ILE A 230 -23.34 -4.25 -26.62
N ASN A 231 -24.66 -4.04 -26.51
CA ASN A 231 -25.62 -4.20 -27.60
C ASN A 231 -26.78 -3.21 -27.42
N LYS A 232 -27.75 -3.21 -28.34
CA LYS A 232 -28.93 -2.31 -28.25
C LYS A 232 -29.78 -2.51 -26.99
N SER A 233 -29.65 -3.65 -26.30
CA SER A 233 -30.46 -4.03 -25.14
C SER A 233 -29.69 -4.03 -23.81
N TRP A 234 -28.36 -3.98 -23.80
CA TRP A 234 -27.55 -4.11 -22.60
C TRP A 234 -26.44 -3.06 -22.55
N GLY A 235 -26.33 -2.41 -21.40
CA GLY A 235 -25.26 -1.47 -21.11
C GLY A 235 -24.70 -1.67 -19.72
N ILE A 236 -23.40 -1.41 -19.57
CA ILE A 236 -22.71 -1.33 -18.28
C ILE A 236 -22.34 0.12 -18.06
N ALA A 237 -22.72 0.67 -16.91
CA ALA A 237 -22.38 2.02 -16.51
C ALA A 237 -21.57 2.00 -15.21
N VAL A 238 -20.64 2.92 -15.07
CA VAL A 238 -19.93 3.18 -13.81
C VAL A 238 -20.00 4.67 -13.56
N ASN A 239 -20.60 5.07 -12.44
CA ASN A 239 -20.65 6.47 -12.03
C ASN A 239 -19.73 6.68 -10.83
N GLY A 240 -18.90 7.71 -10.86
CA GLY A 240 -18.06 8.14 -9.75
C GLY A 240 -18.48 9.51 -9.27
N SER A 241 -18.41 9.75 -7.97
CA SER A 241 -18.51 11.09 -7.38
C SER A 241 -17.30 11.31 -6.49
N TRP A 242 -16.68 12.48 -6.60
CA TRP A 242 -15.59 12.87 -5.72
C TRP A 242 -15.74 14.35 -5.37
N THR A 243 -15.69 14.63 -4.08
CA THR A 243 -15.79 16.00 -3.56
C THR A 243 -14.88 16.18 -2.36
N SER A 244 -14.33 17.38 -2.24
CA SER A 244 -13.56 17.82 -1.08
C SER A 244 -13.73 19.32 -0.91
N TRP A 245 -14.82 19.72 -0.27
CA TRP A 245 -15.09 21.11 0.07
C TRP A 245 -14.68 21.40 1.51
N SER A 246 -14.01 22.52 1.73
CA SER A 246 -13.68 23.05 3.04
C SER A 246 -14.03 24.53 3.08
N TRP A 247 -14.82 24.95 4.06
CA TRP A 247 -15.13 26.36 4.28
C TRP A 247 -14.35 26.84 5.50
N SER A 248 -13.30 27.64 5.24
CA SER A 248 -12.36 28.13 6.27
C SER A 248 -13.03 28.94 7.37
N ASP A 249 -14.12 29.62 7.04
CA ASP A 249 -14.77 30.59 7.94
C ASP A 249 -15.69 29.95 8.99
N LYS A 250 -16.01 28.66 8.86
CA LYS A 250 -16.99 27.96 9.72
C LYS A 250 -16.56 26.55 10.17
N ASP A 251 -15.28 26.18 9.96
CA ASP A 251 -14.74 24.84 10.26
C ASP A 251 -15.63 23.71 9.70
N ARG A 252 -16.20 23.94 8.50
CA ARG A 252 -17.07 22.98 7.80
C ARG A 252 -16.27 22.23 6.75
N ARG A 253 -16.46 20.92 6.69
CA ARG A 253 -15.80 20.03 5.72
C ARG A 253 -16.82 19.08 5.13
N TYR A 254 -16.79 18.93 3.81
CA TYR A 254 -17.60 17.97 3.07
C TYR A 254 -16.66 17.23 2.13
N ALA A 255 -16.31 16.00 2.48
CA ALA A 255 -15.57 15.11 1.61
C ALA A 255 -16.40 13.85 1.36
N LEU A 256 -16.55 13.47 0.10
CA LEU A 256 -17.25 12.26 -0.31
C LEU A 256 -16.52 11.69 -1.51
N TRP A 257 -16.25 10.39 -1.46
CA TRP A 257 -15.96 9.63 -2.67
C TRP A 257 -16.95 8.47 -2.76
N GLU A 258 -17.51 8.25 -3.94
CA GLU A 258 -18.50 7.20 -4.21
C GLU A 258 -18.23 6.63 -5.60
N VAL A 259 -18.30 5.31 -5.75
CA VAL A 259 -18.27 4.60 -7.02
C VAL A 259 -19.50 3.71 -7.08
N ALA A 260 -20.20 3.79 -8.21
CA ALA A 260 -21.51 3.18 -8.42
C ALA A 260 -21.55 2.43 -9.76
N PRO A 261 -21.05 1.18 -9.83
CA PRO A 261 -21.26 0.33 -11.00
C PRO A 261 -22.72 -0.09 -11.13
N GLU A 262 -23.20 -0.15 -12.36
CA GLU A 262 -24.58 -0.43 -12.70
C GLU A 262 -24.66 -1.21 -14.01
N VAL A 263 -25.45 -2.28 -14.03
CA VAL A 263 -25.81 -3.00 -15.26
C VAL A 263 -27.23 -2.63 -15.63
N ARG A 264 -27.47 -2.33 -16.92
CA ARG A 264 -28.77 -1.88 -17.43
C ARG A 264 -29.25 -2.72 -18.60
N TYR A 265 -30.53 -3.02 -18.56
CA TYR A 265 -31.28 -3.66 -19.63
C TYR A 265 -32.26 -2.66 -20.25
N TYR A 266 -32.10 -2.39 -21.54
CA TYR A 266 -32.88 -1.47 -22.34
C TYR A 266 -34.05 -2.17 -23.05
N MET A 267 -35.25 -1.62 -22.86
CA MET A 267 -36.53 -2.20 -23.27
C MET A 267 -37.35 -1.23 -24.13
N GLY A 268 -38.28 -1.81 -24.91
CA GLY A 268 -39.13 -1.11 -25.86
C GLY A 268 -38.51 -1.00 -27.25
N GLU A 269 -39.35 -0.68 -28.24
CA GLU A 269 -38.99 -0.58 -29.66
C GLU A 269 -37.85 0.43 -29.89
N LYS A 270 -37.90 1.57 -29.18
CA LYS A 270 -36.87 2.63 -29.26
C LYS A 270 -35.73 2.47 -28.24
N LYS A 271 -35.73 1.39 -27.45
CA LYS A 271 -34.75 1.13 -26.37
C LYS A 271 -34.54 2.32 -25.41
N ALA A 272 -35.60 3.09 -25.19
CA ALA A 272 -35.57 4.30 -24.37
C ALA A 272 -35.84 4.02 -22.89
N TRP A 273 -36.55 2.93 -22.57
CA TRP A 273 -36.75 2.49 -21.19
C TRP A 273 -35.59 1.61 -20.74
N TYR A 274 -35.18 1.72 -19.47
CA TYR A 274 -34.21 0.81 -18.89
C TYR A 274 -34.59 0.37 -17.49
N LEU A 275 -34.16 -0.85 -17.16
CA LEU A 275 -34.15 -1.41 -15.81
C LEU A 275 -32.73 -1.88 -15.53
N GLY A 276 -32.18 -1.52 -14.38
CA GLY A 276 -30.82 -1.84 -14.02
C GLY A 276 -30.67 -2.29 -12.57
N ALA A 277 -29.52 -2.87 -12.28
CA ALA A 277 -29.06 -3.19 -10.95
C ALA A 277 -27.79 -2.40 -10.69
N MET A 278 -27.79 -1.63 -9.60
CA MET A 278 -26.70 -0.76 -9.20
C MET A 278 -26.13 -1.24 -7.86
N PHE A 279 -24.82 -1.18 -7.74
CA PHE A 279 -24.12 -1.24 -6.46
C PHE A 279 -23.42 0.09 -6.22
N LYS A 280 -23.26 0.48 -4.97
CA LYS A 280 -22.63 1.73 -4.53
C LYS A 280 -21.67 1.43 -3.40
N ALA A 281 -20.46 1.92 -3.51
CA ALA A 281 -19.45 1.87 -2.46
C ALA A 281 -18.75 3.22 -2.37
N GLY A 282 -18.42 3.65 -1.16
CA GLY A 282 -17.77 4.93 -0.95
C GLY A 282 -17.53 5.25 0.52
N GLN A 283 -16.94 6.40 0.77
CA GLN A 283 -16.79 6.94 2.12
C GLN A 283 -17.19 8.41 2.13
N PHE A 284 -17.78 8.81 3.24
CA PHE A 284 -18.16 10.19 3.46
C PHE A 284 -17.58 10.72 4.76
N ASN A 285 -17.25 12.01 4.75
CA ASN A 285 -16.86 12.78 5.91
C ASN A 285 -17.57 14.14 5.83
N TYR A 286 -18.60 14.28 6.64
CA TYR A 286 -19.44 15.47 6.72
C TYR A 286 -19.28 16.11 8.08
N LYS A 287 -18.69 17.30 8.12
CA LYS A 287 -18.63 18.17 9.28
C LYS A 287 -19.40 19.45 8.95
N LEU A 288 -20.71 19.43 9.20
CA LEU A 288 -21.62 20.57 8.99
C LEU A 288 -21.91 21.36 10.28
N SER A 289 -21.62 20.77 11.44
CA SER A 289 -21.76 21.33 12.80
C SER A 289 -20.55 20.92 13.67
N GLU A 290 -20.58 21.18 14.99
CA GLU A 290 -19.52 20.79 15.94
C GLU A 290 -19.20 19.28 15.90
N THR A 291 -20.21 18.44 15.63
CA THR A 291 -20.04 16.99 15.49
C THR A 291 -19.98 16.61 14.01
N GLY A 292 -18.83 16.08 13.59
CA GLY A 292 -18.66 15.46 12.27
C GLY A 292 -19.20 14.04 12.22
N LYS A 293 -19.72 13.62 11.07
CA LYS A 293 -20.07 12.23 10.77
C LYS A 293 -19.13 11.72 9.69
N GLN A 294 -18.47 10.60 9.98
CA GLN A 294 -17.66 9.87 9.03
C GLN A 294 -18.14 8.43 8.99
N GLY A 295 -18.14 7.82 7.81
CA GLY A 295 -18.50 6.43 7.67
C GLY A 295 -18.33 5.91 6.25
N ASP A 296 -18.49 4.60 6.14
CA ASP A 296 -18.49 3.90 4.87
C ASP A 296 -19.93 3.80 4.35
N LEU A 297 -20.08 3.97 3.04
CA LEU A 297 -21.33 3.81 2.31
C LEU A 297 -21.19 2.56 1.45
N MET A 298 -21.99 1.53 1.72
CA MET A 298 -22.11 0.36 0.85
C MET A 298 -23.58 -0.01 0.71
N GLY A 299 -24.04 -0.25 -0.52
CA GLY A 299 -25.42 -0.63 -0.77
C GLY A 299 -25.69 -0.95 -2.22
N GLY A 300 -26.76 -1.70 -2.48
CA GLY A 300 -27.23 -2.01 -3.81
C GLY A 300 -28.70 -1.63 -3.99
N GLY A 301 -29.12 -1.50 -5.24
CA GLY A 301 -30.50 -1.17 -5.57
C GLY A 301 -30.85 -1.50 -7.01
N ILE A 302 -32.15 -1.46 -7.30
CA ILE A 302 -32.70 -1.57 -8.65
C ILE A 302 -32.98 -0.16 -9.16
N THR A 303 -32.60 0.10 -10.40
CA THR A 303 -32.80 1.39 -11.07
C THR A 303 -33.78 1.20 -12.23
N ALA A 304 -34.64 2.16 -12.46
CA ALA A 304 -35.48 2.19 -13.66
C ALA A 304 -35.55 3.62 -14.17
N GLY A 305 -35.57 3.80 -15.49
CA GLY A 305 -35.62 5.13 -16.05
C GLY A 305 -35.95 5.15 -17.54
N TYR A 306 -36.05 6.38 -18.06
CA TYR A 306 -36.41 6.66 -19.45
C TYR A 306 -35.42 7.67 -20.04
N GLN A 307 -34.93 7.39 -21.24
CA GLN A 307 -33.99 8.23 -21.96
C GLN A 307 -34.70 9.08 -23.01
N LEU A 308 -34.64 10.40 -22.83
CA LEU A 308 -35.13 11.38 -23.79
C LEU A 308 -33.95 11.93 -24.59
N ARG A 309 -34.04 11.87 -25.92
CA ARG A 309 -33.07 12.50 -26.82
C ARG A 309 -33.45 13.97 -27.01
N LEU A 310 -32.58 14.88 -26.56
CA LEU A 310 -32.83 16.32 -26.64
C LEU A 310 -32.39 16.94 -27.98
N ASN A 311 -31.31 16.44 -28.60
CA ASN A 311 -30.82 16.93 -29.89
C ASN A 311 -30.19 15.79 -30.72
N LYS A 312 -30.02 16.00 -32.03
CA LYS A 312 -29.26 15.14 -32.93
C LYS A 312 -27.76 15.45 -32.97
N ALA A 313 -27.36 16.66 -32.55
CA ALA A 313 -25.98 17.16 -32.65
C ALA A 313 -25.04 16.73 -31.51
N LEU A 314 -25.56 16.05 -30.48
CA LEU A 314 -24.83 15.52 -29.33
C LEU A 314 -25.29 14.08 -29.06
#